data_AF-A0A9P9SUE7-F1
#
_entry.id   AF-A0A9P9SUE7-F1
#
_cell.length_a   1.000
_cell.length_b   1.000
_cell.length_c   1.000
_cell.angle_alpha   90.00
_cell.angle_beta   90.00
_cell.angle_gamma   90.00
#
_symmetry.space_group_name_H-M   'P 1'
#
loop_
_entity.id
_entity.type
_entity.pdbx_description
1 polymer ?
#
loop_
_entity_poly.entity_id
_entity_poly.type
_entity_poly.pdbx_seq_one_letter_code
_entity_poly.pdbx_strand_id
1 'polypeptide(L)'
;MKLLYLLCSLICYQPALALSIPKSSAQQPLQPEQQLNRLQYATGVILGFTQRGSNEEHHFEIPLRARISSGANLPSHPSTMKIIAVINDDGLSVPLEGLERVICRVVPNISVEERAAVEQKVWPWFTVQDATVQFEVAFSRWYLGGRSIESYECR
;
A
#
# COMPACT_ATOMS: atom_id res chain seq x y z
N MET A 1 -77.95 36.71 -12.10
CA MET A 1 -77.12 37.10 -10.94
C MET A 1 -75.72 37.42 -11.44
N LYS A 2 -75.27 38.67 -11.19
CA LYS A 2 -73.90 39.17 -10.93
C LYS A 2 -72.76 38.62 -11.83
N LEU A 3 -72.18 39.36 -12.77
CA LEU A 3 -71.41 40.61 -12.62
C LEU A 3 -70.20 40.44 -11.68
N LEU A 4 -69.00 40.29 -12.24
CA LEU A 4 -67.76 41.07 -11.97
C LEU A 4 -66.58 40.28 -12.58
N TYR A 5 -65.95 40.72 -13.68
CA TYR A 5 -64.99 41.82 -13.79
C TYR A 5 -63.61 41.55 -13.16
N LEU A 6 -62.59 41.86 -13.98
CA LEU A 6 -61.35 42.55 -13.60
C LEU A 6 -60.30 41.75 -12.82
N LEU A 7 -59.24 41.37 -13.52
CA LEU A 7 -57.90 42.02 -13.47
C LEU A 7 -56.83 40.95 -13.76
N CYS A 8 -56.12 41.02 -14.88
CA CYS A 8 -55.00 41.92 -15.12
C CYS A 8 -53.69 41.35 -14.55
N SER A 9 -52.74 41.20 -15.48
CA SER A 9 -51.29 41.39 -15.30
C SER A 9 -50.55 40.56 -14.26
N LEU A 10 -49.63 39.73 -14.73
CA LEU A 10 -48.25 39.51 -14.23
C LEU A 10 -47.80 38.19 -14.86
N ILE A 11 -47.31 38.17 -16.12
CA ILE A 11 -45.95 38.57 -16.48
C ILE A 11 -44.97 38.26 -15.34
N CYS A 12 -44.59 36.98 -15.22
CA CYS A 12 -43.32 36.61 -14.63
C CYS A 12 -42.41 36.14 -15.76
N TYR A 13 -41.77 37.12 -16.40
CA TYR A 13 -40.50 36.89 -17.10
C TYR A 13 -39.55 36.24 -16.10
N GLN A 14 -39.10 35.02 -16.36
CA GLN A 14 -37.91 34.51 -15.71
C GLN A 14 -36.70 34.99 -16.53
N PRO A 15 -35.87 35.90 -16.02
CA PRO A 15 -34.59 36.15 -16.65
C PRO A 15 -33.74 34.90 -16.48
N ALA A 16 -33.27 34.38 -17.62
CA ALA A 16 -32.24 33.36 -17.67
C ALA A 16 -30.98 33.89 -16.97
N LEU A 17 -30.70 33.38 -15.77
CA LEU A 17 -29.37 33.50 -15.17
C LEU A 17 -28.45 32.51 -15.88
N ALA A 18 -28.00 32.89 -17.08
CA ALA A 18 -26.83 32.28 -17.68
C ALA A 18 -25.62 32.70 -16.84
N LEU A 19 -25.25 31.85 -15.86
CA LEU A 19 -23.98 31.94 -15.17
C LEU A 19 -22.89 31.80 -16.24
N SER A 20 -22.30 32.92 -16.65
CA SER A 20 -21.07 32.90 -17.43
C SER A 20 -19.99 32.38 -16.48
N ILE A 21 -19.60 31.12 -16.68
CA ILE A 21 -18.42 30.55 -16.04
C ILE A 21 -17.25 31.44 -16.51
N PRO A 22 -16.54 32.15 -15.61
CA PRO A 22 -15.34 32.84 -16.00
C PRO A 22 -14.40 31.76 -16.55
N LYS A 23 -13.92 31.95 -17.78
CA LYS A 23 -12.79 31.19 -18.32
C LYS A 23 -11.60 31.46 -17.40
N SER A 24 -11.53 30.72 -16.30
CA SER A 24 -10.35 30.59 -15.49
C SER A 24 -9.27 30.04 -16.39
N SER A 25 -8.14 30.73 -16.30
CA SER A 25 -6.88 30.51 -16.99
C SER A 25 -6.64 29.04 -17.32
N ALA A 26 -6.20 28.79 -18.56
CA ALA A 26 -5.69 27.52 -19.02
C ALA A 26 -4.91 26.83 -17.89
N GLN A 27 -5.46 25.73 -17.36
CA GLN A 27 -4.69 24.79 -16.58
C GLN A 27 -3.54 24.36 -17.49
N GLN A 28 -2.31 24.70 -17.11
CA GLN A 28 -1.14 24.08 -17.71
C GLN A 28 -1.34 22.56 -17.58
N PRO A 29 -1.24 21.80 -18.68
CA PRO A 29 -1.21 20.36 -18.57
C PRO A 29 -0.05 19.99 -17.65
N LEU A 30 -0.34 19.24 -16.59
CA LEU A 30 0.69 18.65 -15.74
C LEU A 30 1.64 17.88 -16.67
N GLN A 31 2.89 18.36 -16.77
CA GLN A 31 3.92 17.70 -17.56
C GLN A 31 4.06 16.24 -17.08
N PRO A 32 3.92 15.24 -17.97
CA PRO A 32 4.06 13.82 -17.58
C PRO A 32 5.49 13.39 -17.24
N GLU A 33 6.50 14.27 -17.35
CA GLU A 33 7.92 13.86 -17.31
C GLU A 33 8.46 13.54 -15.90
N GLN A 34 7.76 13.88 -14.81
CA GLN A 34 8.28 13.62 -13.46
C GLN A 34 7.96 12.24 -12.88
N GLN A 35 7.08 11.44 -13.50
CA GLN A 35 6.68 10.15 -12.94
C GLN A 35 7.76 9.05 -13.08
N LEU A 36 8.54 9.06 -14.17
CA LEU A 36 9.52 7.99 -14.41
C LEU A 36 10.73 8.08 -13.46
N ASN A 37 11.11 9.28 -13.05
CA ASN A 37 12.25 9.49 -12.17
C ASN A 37 11.94 9.19 -10.69
N ARG A 38 10.71 9.37 -10.21
CA ARG A 38 10.39 9.14 -8.78
C ARG A 38 10.61 7.70 -8.31
N LEU A 39 10.55 6.73 -9.22
CA LEU A 39 10.82 5.32 -8.93
C LEU A 39 12.30 4.98 -8.70
N GLN A 40 13.22 5.83 -9.17
CA GLN A 40 14.66 5.63 -8.93
C GLN A 40 15.08 5.99 -7.51
N TYR A 41 14.21 6.65 -6.73
CA TYR A 41 14.52 7.13 -5.37
C TYR A 41 13.87 6.28 -4.28
N ALA A 42 13.24 5.15 -4.62
CA ALA A 42 12.70 4.25 -3.60
C ALA A 42 13.84 3.62 -2.81
N THR A 43 13.84 3.80 -1.49
CA THR A 43 14.92 3.34 -0.61
C THR A 43 14.43 2.46 0.54
N GLY A 44 13.14 2.49 0.85
CA GLY A 44 12.55 1.65 1.89
C GLY A 44 11.15 1.14 1.57
N VAL A 45 10.71 0.18 2.36
CA VAL A 45 9.37 -0.41 2.34
C VAL A 45 8.79 -0.38 3.74
N ILE A 46 7.55 0.08 3.85
CA ILE A 46 6.76 -0.06 5.08
C ILE A 46 5.98 -1.36 5.00
N LEU A 47 6.23 -2.25 5.95
CA LEU A 47 5.53 -3.50 6.13
C LEU A 47 4.55 -3.39 7.29
N GLY A 48 3.33 -3.88 7.08
CA GLY A 48 2.31 -4.05 8.11
C GLY A 48 2.23 -5.51 8.55
N PHE A 49 2.08 -5.76 9.85
CA PHE A 49 2.00 -7.10 10.42
C PHE A 49 1.07 -7.16 11.63
N THR A 50 0.58 -8.36 11.93
CA THR A 50 -0.10 -8.68 13.20
C THR A 50 0.76 -9.67 13.97
N GLN A 51 0.74 -9.62 15.31
CA GLN A 51 1.39 -10.65 16.13
C GLN A 51 0.48 -11.87 16.32
N ARG A 52 1.07 -13.01 16.70
CA ARG A 52 0.28 -14.17 17.14
C ARG A 52 -0.59 -13.79 18.33
N GLY A 53 -1.89 -14.06 18.24
CA GLY A 53 -2.85 -13.78 19.32
C GLY A 53 -3.25 -12.31 19.48
N SER A 54 -2.77 -11.42 18.61
CA SER A 54 -3.21 -10.02 18.54
C SER A 54 -3.88 -9.72 17.22
N ASN A 55 -4.93 -8.89 17.26
CA ASN A 55 -5.56 -8.31 16.07
C ASN A 55 -5.03 -6.89 15.77
N GLU A 56 -4.10 -6.40 16.57
CA GLU A 56 -3.48 -5.10 16.37
C GLU A 56 -2.50 -5.16 15.20
N GLU A 57 -2.66 -4.23 14.26
CA GLU A 57 -1.75 -4.06 13.14
C GLU A 57 -0.63 -3.10 13.55
N HIS A 58 0.61 -3.55 13.37
CA HIS A 58 1.82 -2.79 13.60
C HIS A 58 2.56 -2.57 12.28
N HIS A 59 3.43 -1.56 12.25
CA HIS A 59 4.22 -1.22 11.07
C HIS A 59 5.70 -1.11 11.40
N PHE A 60 6.54 -1.50 10.46
CA PHE A 60 7.98 -1.25 10.51
C PHE A 60 8.51 -0.98 9.11
N GLU A 61 9.62 -0.25 9.05
CA GLU A 61 10.31 0.07 7.82
C GLU A 61 11.50 -0.86 7.64
N ILE A 62 11.74 -1.31 6.41
CA ILE A 62 13.01 -1.93 6.02
C ILE A 62 13.57 -1.33 4.74
N PRO A 63 14.90 -1.19 4.64
CA PRO A 63 15.57 -0.76 3.42
C PRO A 63 15.35 -1.75 2.28
N LEU A 64 15.18 -1.20 1.07
CA LEU A 64 15.19 -1.97 -0.17
C LEU A 64 16.60 -2.52 -0.45
N ARG A 65 16.65 -3.67 -1.12
CA ARG A 65 17.88 -4.35 -1.59
C ARG A 65 18.86 -4.71 -0.49
N ALA A 66 18.40 -4.73 0.75
CA ALA A 66 19.17 -5.14 1.92
C ALA A 66 18.42 -6.23 2.69
N ARG A 67 19.21 -7.12 3.31
CA ARG A 67 18.72 -8.16 4.21
C ARG A 67 18.87 -7.67 5.64
N ILE A 68 17.77 -7.63 6.40
CA ILE A 68 17.75 -7.16 7.78
C ILE A 68 17.35 -8.31 8.71
N SER A 69 18.14 -8.56 9.73
CA SER A 69 17.84 -9.59 10.72
C SER A 69 16.62 -9.22 11.58
N SER A 70 15.87 -10.23 12.02
CA SER A 70 14.86 -10.03 13.07
C SER A 70 15.52 -9.66 14.41
N GLY A 71 14.78 -9.05 15.33
CA GLY A 71 15.34 -8.62 16.62
C GLY A 71 14.47 -7.63 17.36
N ALA A 72 15.08 -6.79 18.20
CA ALA A 72 14.34 -5.86 19.09
C ALA A 72 13.34 -4.95 18.34
N ASN A 73 13.64 -4.59 17.09
CA ASN A 73 12.82 -3.66 16.30
C ASN A 73 12.01 -4.35 15.19
N LEU A 74 12.25 -5.64 14.91
CA LEU A 74 11.56 -6.38 13.85
C LEU A 74 10.97 -7.67 14.41
N PRO A 75 9.69 -7.95 14.16
CA PRO A 75 9.02 -9.08 14.79
C PRO A 75 9.72 -10.39 14.47
N SER A 76 9.83 -11.30 15.43
CA SER A 76 10.35 -12.65 15.19
C SER A 76 9.26 -13.65 14.84
N HIS A 77 8.02 -13.40 15.27
CA HIS A 77 6.87 -14.29 15.09
C HIS A 77 5.58 -13.53 14.67
N PRO A 78 5.59 -12.82 13.53
CA PRO A 78 4.36 -12.25 13.00
C PRO A 78 3.40 -13.37 12.57
N SER A 79 2.09 -13.15 12.72
CA SER A 79 1.05 -14.04 12.20
C SER A 79 0.70 -13.72 10.75
N THR A 80 0.73 -12.43 10.39
CA THR A 80 0.50 -11.94 9.03
C THR A 80 1.52 -10.88 8.61
N MET A 81 1.60 -10.61 7.31
CA MET A 81 2.40 -9.50 6.75
C MET A 81 1.75 -8.96 5.48
N LYS A 82 1.91 -7.67 5.21
CA LYS A 82 1.56 -7.03 3.93
C LYS A 82 2.48 -5.86 3.63
N ILE A 83 2.64 -5.55 2.34
CA ILE A 83 3.35 -4.35 1.89
C ILE A 83 2.35 -3.19 1.92
N ILE A 84 2.67 -2.13 2.67
CA ILE A 84 1.78 -0.97 2.85
C ILE A 84 2.17 0.17 1.93
N ALA A 85 3.47 0.48 1.88
CA ALA A 85 3.99 1.59 1.11
C ALA A 85 5.46 1.35 0.76
N VAL A 86 5.91 2.07 -0.27
CA VAL A 86 7.31 2.22 -0.61
C VAL A 86 7.65 3.68 -0.38
N ILE A 87 8.83 3.96 0.16
CA ILE A 87 9.26 5.30 0.55
C ILE A 87 10.58 5.67 -0.10
N ASN A 88 10.83 6.97 -0.25
CA ASN A 88 12.09 7.52 -0.71
C ASN A 88 13.02 7.94 0.45
N ASP A 89 14.19 8.49 0.12
CA ASP A 89 15.17 8.98 1.09
C ASP A 89 14.66 10.12 1.99
N ASP A 90 13.60 10.82 1.56
CA ASP A 90 12.94 11.86 2.36
C ASP A 90 11.87 11.27 3.31
N GLY A 91 11.70 9.95 3.33
CA GLY A 91 10.64 9.25 4.07
C GLY A 91 9.24 9.43 3.49
N LEU A 92 9.14 9.94 2.25
CA LEU A 92 7.86 10.19 1.57
C LEU A 92 7.43 8.97 0.77
N SER A 93 6.12 8.72 0.74
CA SER A 93 5.58 7.63 -0.06
C SER A 93 5.77 7.88 -1.55
N VAL A 94 6.18 6.84 -2.26
CA VAL A 94 6.25 6.86 -3.73
C VAL A 94 4.89 6.50 -4.34
N PRO A 95 4.65 6.86 -5.62
CA PRO A 95 3.42 6.50 -6.33
C PRO A 95 3.16 4.99 -6.39
N LEU A 96 1.90 4.60 -6.61
CA LEU A 96 1.44 3.21 -6.62
C LEU A 96 2.23 2.32 -7.58
N GLU A 97 2.67 2.87 -8.72
CA GLU A 97 3.48 2.17 -9.71
C GLU A 97 4.81 1.65 -9.14
N GLY A 98 5.29 2.25 -8.04
CA GLY A 98 6.47 1.79 -7.31
C GLY A 98 6.18 0.62 -6.39
N LEU A 99 4.97 0.57 -5.84
CA LEU A 99 4.52 -0.52 -4.99
C LEU A 99 4.42 -1.84 -5.76
N GLU A 100 3.97 -1.79 -7.02
CA GLU A 100 3.79 -2.96 -7.87
C GLU A 100 5.11 -3.67 -8.24
N ARG A 101 6.23 -2.96 -8.15
CA ARG A 101 7.56 -3.50 -8.48
C ARG A 101 8.27 -4.11 -7.28
N VAL A 102 7.79 -3.83 -6.08
CA VAL A 102 8.42 -4.28 -4.85
C VAL A 102 7.99 -5.70 -4.52
N ILE A 103 8.99 -6.54 -4.27
CA ILE A 103 8.79 -7.90 -3.78
C ILE A 103 9.52 -8.06 -2.45
N CYS A 104 8.89 -8.73 -1.51
CA CYS A 104 9.43 -8.98 -0.18
C CYS A 104 9.44 -10.47 0.14
N ARG A 105 10.37 -10.90 0.98
CA ARG A 105 10.39 -12.26 1.54
C ARG A 105 10.81 -12.24 2.99
N VAL A 106 10.35 -13.27 3.70
CA VAL A 106 10.81 -13.61 5.04
C VAL A 106 11.61 -14.89 4.96
N VAL A 107 12.74 -14.94 5.67
CA VAL A 107 13.58 -16.14 5.78
C VAL A 107 13.46 -16.62 7.21
N PRO A 108 12.93 -17.82 7.47
CA PRO A 108 12.86 -18.37 8.81
C PRO A 108 14.24 -18.77 9.33
N ASN A 109 14.39 -18.76 10.65
CA ASN A 109 15.50 -19.36 11.33
C ASN A 109 15.37 -20.89 11.24
N ILE A 110 16.36 -21.51 10.60
CA ILE A 110 16.43 -22.97 10.39
C ILE A 110 17.50 -23.54 11.32
N SER A 111 17.11 -24.53 12.13
CA SER A 111 18.04 -25.21 13.03
C SER A 111 19.11 -25.98 12.24
N VAL A 112 20.21 -26.34 12.92
CA VAL A 112 21.31 -27.07 12.27
C VAL A 112 20.84 -28.45 11.76
N GLU A 113 19.94 -29.08 12.51
CA GLU A 113 19.37 -30.40 12.20
C GLU A 113 18.43 -30.33 10.99
N GLU A 114 17.67 -29.25 10.86
CA GLU A 114 16.74 -29.04 9.74
C GLU A 114 17.46 -28.58 8.46
N ARG A 115 18.67 -28.02 8.57
CA ARG A 115 19.37 -27.37 7.45
C ARG A 115 19.55 -28.30 6.26
N ALA A 116 19.96 -29.55 6.48
CA ALA A 116 20.15 -30.54 5.42
C ALA A 116 18.86 -30.84 4.63
N ALA A 117 17.69 -30.75 5.26
CA ALA A 117 16.40 -30.96 4.60
C ALA A 117 15.90 -29.71 3.84
N VAL A 118 16.49 -28.54 4.11
CA VAL A 118 16.00 -27.23 3.65
C VAL A 118 17.02 -26.51 2.75
N GLU A 119 18.22 -27.06 2.56
CA GLU A 119 19.32 -26.43 1.80
C GLU A 119 18.95 -25.97 0.38
N GLN A 120 17.98 -26.63 -0.27
CA GLN A 120 17.51 -26.25 -1.61
C GLN A 120 16.18 -25.47 -1.59
N LYS A 121 15.61 -25.20 -0.42
CA LYS A 121 14.30 -24.55 -0.30
C LYS A 121 14.43 -23.06 -0.58
N VAL A 122 13.83 -22.63 -1.68
CA VAL A 122 13.66 -21.21 -1.99
C VAL A 122 12.43 -20.68 -1.26
N TRP A 123 12.63 -19.72 -0.37
CA TRP A 123 11.53 -19.04 0.32
C TRP A 123 10.75 -18.15 -0.65
N PRO A 124 9.41 -18.23 -0.65
CA PRO A 124 8.59 -17.51 -1.61
C PRO A 124 8.63 -16.00 -1.36
N TRP A 125 8.72 -15.25 -2.44
CA TRP A 125 8.48 -13.82 -2.46
C TRP A 125 6.97 -13.55 -2.41
N PHE A 126 6.58 -12.41 -1.84
CA PHE A 126 5.25 -11.84 -1.93
C PHE A 126 5.31 -10.40 -2.41
N THR A 127 4.21 -9.97 -2.99
CA THR A 127 4.01 -8.68 -3.63
C THR A 127 2.79 -8.00 -3.02
N VAL A 128 2.50 -6.77 -3.44
CA VAL A 128 1.24 -6.10 -3.05
C VAL A 128 -0.01 -6.87 -3.51
N GLN A 129 0.09 -7.64 -4.61
CA GLN A 129 -1.03 -8.40 -5.17
C GLN A 129 -1.42 -9.61 -4.31
N ASP A 130 -0.48 -10.13 -3.51
CA ASP A 130 -0.73 -11.19 -2.55
C ASP A 130 -1.52 -10.70 -1.33
N ALA A 131 -1.79 -9.38 -1.25
CA ALA A 131 -2.48 -8.71 -0.18
C ALA A 131 -1.84 -8.99 1.19
N THR A 132 -2.51 -9.79 2.04
CA THR A 132 -2.00 -10.16 3.36
C THR A 132 -1.56 -11.61 3.34
N VAL A 133 -0.25 -11.84 3.47
CA VAL A 133 0.31 -13.19 3.60
C VAL A 133 0.15 -13.69 5.03
N GLN A 134 -0.10 -14.98 5.17
CA GLN A 134 -0.34 -15.64 6.46
C GLN A 134 0.76 -16.65 6.75
N PHE A 135 1.35 -16.60 7.94
CA PHE A 135 2.49 -17.46 8.31
C PHE A 135 2.09 -18.66 9.16
N GLU A 136 0.89 -18.66 9.74
CA GLU A 136 0.44 -19.68 10.72
C GLU A 136 -0.53 -20.71 10.13
N VAL A 137 -0.94 -20.50 8.89
CA VAL A 137 -1.93 -21.33 8.23
C VAL A 137 -1.23 -22.38 7.37
N ALA A 138 -1.45 -23.66 7.68
CA ALA A 138 -0.70 -24.78 7.07
C ALA A 138 -0.85 -24.87 5.54
N PHE A 139 -1.97 -24.38 4.98
CA PHE A 139 -2.20 -24.32 3.53
C PHE A 139 -1.66 -23.04 2.88
N SER A 140 -1.11 -22.10 3.66
CA SER A 140 -0.47 -20.91 3.12
C SER A 140 0.84 -21.27 2.44
N ARG A 141 1.08 -20.67 1.27
CA ARG A 141 2.37 -20.75 0.58
C ARG A 141 3.53 -20.25 1.44
N TRP A 142 3.27 -19.31 2.38
CA TRP A 142 4.26 -18.72 3.27
C TRP A 142 4.27 -19.36 4.66
N TYR A 143 3.62 -20.51 4.86
CA TYR A 143 3.58 -21.16 6.16
C TYR A 143 4.97 -21.39 6.77
N LEU A 144 5.19 -20.87 7.98
CA LEU A 144 6.48 -20.96 8.67
C LEU A 144 6.55 -22.13 9.67
N GLY A 145 5.42 -22.76 10.00
CA GLY A 145 5.41 -23.87 10.96
C GLY A 145 5.82 -23.47 12.37
N GLY A 146 5.52 -22.23 12.77
CA GLY A 146 5.91 -21.71 14.08
C GLY A 146 7.37 -21.29 14.23
N ARG A 147 8.19 -21.42 13.17
CA ARG A 147 9.57 -20.94 13.17
C ARG A 147 9.64 -19.43 13.37
N SER A 148 10.68 -18.98 14.05
CA SER A 148 11.02 -17.55 14.09
C SER A 148 11.54 -17.12 12.72
N ILE A 149 11.37 -15.85 12.40
CA ILE A 149 12.01 -15.23 11.24
C ILE A 149 13.46 -14.94 11.60
N GLU A 150 14.41 -15.32 10.75
CA GLU A 150 15.81 -14.92 10.82
C GLU A 150 16.01 -13.52 10.23
N SER A 151 15.38 -13.26 9.08
CA SER A 151 15.58 -12.01 8.36
C SER A 151 14.46 -11.66 7.38
N TYR A 152 14.42 -10.39 7.03
CA TYR A 152 13.56 -9.76 6.04
C TYR A 152 14.38 -9.25 4.86
N GLU A 153 13.81 -9.29 3.67
CA GLU A 153 14.43 -8.75 2.46
C GLU A 153 13.35 -8.25 1.50
N CYS A 154 13.51 -7.04 0.98
CA CYS A 154 12.70 -6.49 -0.10
C CYS A 154 13.57 -6.00 -1.26
N ARG A 155 13.05 -5.98 -2.48
CA ARG A 155 13.76 -5.58 -3.69
C ARG A 155 12.89 -4.73 -4.60
#